data_AF-A0A2N3A3Y1-F1
#
_entry.id   AF-A0A2N3A3Y1-F1
#
_cell.length_a   1.000
_cell.length_b   1.000
_cell.length_c   1.000
_cell.angle_alpha   90.00
_cell.angle_beta   90.00
_cell.angle_gamma   90.00
#
_symmetry.space_group_name_H-M   'P 1'
#
loop_
_entity.id
_entity.type
_entity.pdbx_description
1 polymer ?
#
loop_
_entity_poly.entity_id
_entity_poly.type
_entity_poly.pdbx_seq_one_letter_code
_entity_poly.pdbx_strand_id
1 'polypeptide(L)' 'METRDIIRAIRKLPVSKRMLIVERTLKTIIESETRNRMVKAAESLFEDYKNDEELIAFTQLDYEEFYETK' A
#
# COMPACT_ATOMS: atom_id res chain seq x y z
N MET A 1 -20.57 -20.67 5.49
CA MET A 1 -21.60 -19.65 5.21
C MET A 1 -21.50 -19.28 3.75
N GLU A 2 -22.55 -19.48 2.97
CA GLU A 2 -22.52 -19.08 1.56
C GLU A 2 -22.71 -17.56 1.43
N THR A 3 -22.17 -16.96 0.37
CA THR A 3 -22.35 -15.51 0.08
C THR A 3 -23.82 -15.10 0.09
N ARG A 4 -24.71 -16.00 -0.33
CA ARG A 4 -26.17 -15.81 -0.31
C ARG A 4 -26.72 -15.62 1.11
N ASP A 5 -26.19 -16.35 2.09
CA ASP A 5 -26.62 -16.25 3.48
C ASP A 5 -26.15 -14.95 4.12
N ILE A 6 -24.93 -14.48 3.79
CA ILE A 6 -24.39 -13.20 4.24
C ILE A 6 -25.25 -12.05 3.70
N ILE A 7 -25.59 -12.06 2.41
CA ILE A 7 -26.46 -11.05 1.80
C ILE A 7 -27.85 -11.06 2.45
N ARG A 8 -28.41 -12.25 2.71
CA ARG A 8 -29.70 -12.38 3.40
C ARG A 8 -29.64 -11.83 4.83
N ALA A 9 -28.54 -12.05 5.55
CA ALA A 9 -28.34 -11.52 6.89
C ALA A 9 -28.21 -9.98 6.88
N ILE A 10 -27.44 -9.41 5.96
CA ILE A 10 -27.28 -7.95 5.82
C ILE A 10 -28.64 -7.29 5.54
N ARG A 11 -29.49 -7.89 4.70
CA ARG A 11 -30.83 -7.37 4.39
C ARG A 11 -31.75 -7.28 5.61
N LYS A 12 -31.54 -8.11 6.63
CA LYS A 12 -32.32 -8.09 7.88
C LYS A 12 -31.89 -7.00 8.86
N LEU A 13 -30.79 -6.30 8.59
CA LEU A 13 -30.28 -5.24 9.46
C LEU A 13 -31.03 -3.90 9.26
N PRO A 14 -31.10 -3.05 10.30
CA PRO A 14 -31.55 -1.67 10.17
C PRO A 14 -30.77 -0.91 9.09
N VAL A 15 -31.41 0.09 8.48
CA VAL A 15 -30.82 0.90 7.39
C VAL A 15 -29.46 1.49 7.81
N SER A 16 -29.34 2.02 9.03
CA SER A 16 -28.10 2.59 9.56
C SER A 16 -26.94 1.59 9.56
N LYS A 17 -27.18 0.35 10.01
CA LYS A 17 -26.17 -0.70 10.02
C LYS A 17 -25.78 -1.15 8.61
N ARG A 18 -26.74 -1.18 7.68
CA ARG A 18 -26.46 -1.46 6.27
C ARG A 18 -25.58 -0.38 5.64
N MET A 19 -25.83 0.90 5.94
CA MET A 19 -24.99 1.99 5.44
C MET A 19 -23.57 1.92 5.98
N LEU A 20 -23.41 1.63 7.28
CA LEU A 20 -22.09 1.44 7.87
C LEU A 20 -21.29 0.32 7.19
N ILE A 21 -21.95 -0.81 6.86
CA ILE A 21 -21.31 -1.91 6.15
C ILE A 21 -20.85 -1.47 4.76
N VAL A 22 -21.69 -0.72 4.03
CA VAL A 22 -21.35 -0.21 2.69
C VAL A 22 -20.14 0.71 2.76
N GLU A 23 -20.16 1.68 3.68
CA GLU A 23 -19.06 2.64 3.88
C GLU A 23 -17.74 1.92 4.20
N ARG A 24 -17.76 1.01 5.18
CA ARG A 24 -16.56 0.27 5.59
C ARG A 24 -16.03 -0.61 4.47
N THR A 25 -16.91 -1.30 3.77
CA THR A 25 -16.53 -2.14 2.63
C THR A 25 -15.87 -1.31 1.54
N LEU A 26 -16.47 -0.17 1.17
CA LEU A 26 -15.92 0.71 0.14
C LEU A 26 -14.54 1.25 0.56
N LYS A 27 -14.41 1.72 1.80
CA LYS A 27 -13.15 2.22 2.36
C LYS A 27 -12.05 1.16 2.30
N THR A 28 -12.34 -0.07 2.74
CA THR A 28 -11.36 -1.16 2.72
C THR A 28 -10.93 -1.54 1.31
N ILE A 29 -11.85 -1.54 0.33
CA ILE A 29 -11.51 -1.80 -1.07
C ILE A 29 -10.51 -0.75 -1.57
N ILE A 30 -10.80 0.52 -1.36
CA ILE A 30 -9.92 1.63 -1.78
C ILE A 30 -8.56 1.53 -1.10
N GLU A 31 -8.52 1.34 0.22
CA GLU A 31 -7.26 1.21 0.97
C GLU A 31 -6.40 0.04 0.50
N SER A 32 -7.02 -1.10 0.17
CA SER A 32 -6.31 -2.27 -0.35
C SER A 32 -5.70 -2.01 -1.73
N GLU A 33 -6.45 -1.35 -2.63
CA GLU A 33 -5.98 -0.99 -3.96
C GLU A 33 -4.83 0.04 -3.89
N THR A 34 -4.97 1.08 -3.07
CA THR A 34 -3.91 2.07 -2.85
C THR A 34 -2.64 1.41 -2.30
N ARG A 35 -2.77 0.52 -1.32
CA ARG A 35 -1.62 -0.21 -0.77
C ARG A 35 -0.94 -1.07 -1.84
N ASN A 36 -1.71 -1.82 -2.62
CA ASN A 36 -1.16 -2.65 -3.69
C ASN A 36 -0.42 -1.83 -4.75
N ARG A 37 -0.94 -0.64 -5.11
CA ARG A 37 -0.24 0.27 -6.02
C ARG A 37 1.06 0.79 -5.44
N MET A 38 1.07 1.16 -4.16
CA MET A 38 2.29 1.60 -3.48
C MET A 38 3.35 0.49 -3.44
N VAL A 39 2.96 -0.74 -3.12
CA VAL A 39 3.88 -1.89 -3.11
C VAL A 39 4.50 -2.09 -4.49
N LYS A 40 3.69 -2.12 -5.55
CA LYS A 40 4.19 -2.27 -6.92
C LYS A 40 5.13 -1.14 -7.34
N ALA A 41 4.81 0.09 -6.97
CA ALA A 41 5.65 1.24 -7.26
C ALA A 41 7.01 1.14 -6.52
N ALA A 42 6.99 0.72 -5.25
CA ALA A 42 8.20 0.50 -4.47
C ALA A 42 9.05 -0.65 -5.01
N GLU A 43 8.43 -1.76 -5.41
CA GLU A 43 9.12 -2.90 -6.05
C GLU A 43 9.77 -2.48 -7.37
N SER A 44 9.04 -1.73 -8.21
CA SER A 44 9.59 -1.20 -9.47
C SER A 44 10.78 -0.29 -9.22
N LEU A 45 10.63 0.67 -8.29
CA LEU A 45 11.69 1.61 -7.95
C LEU A 45 12.92 0.89 -7.37
N PHE A 46 12.71 -0.13 -6.54
CA PHE A 46 13.79 -0.92 -5.96
C PHE A 46 14.60 -1.65 -7.03
N GLU A 47 13.94 -2.24 -8.04
CA GLU A 47 14.64 -2.86 -9.17
C GLU A 47 15.41 -1.82 -9.99
N ASP A 48 14.89 -0.60 -10.16
CA ASP A 48 15.64 0.47 -10.83
C ASP A 48 16.92 0.82 -10.05
N TYR A 49 16.84 1.04 -8.74
CA TYR A 49 18.02 1.29 -7.90
C TYR A 49 19.06 0.17 -7.92
N LYS A 50 18.64 -1.07 -8.13
CA LYS A 50 19.54 -2.22 -8.17
C LYS A 50 20.32 -2.32 -9.48
N ASN A 51 19.72 -1.87 -10.58
CA ASN A 51 20.23 -2.11 -11.92
C ASN A 51 20.73 -0.84 -12.63
N ASP A 52 20.38 0.36 -12.14
CA ASP A 52 20.81 1.64 -12.68
C ASP A 52 21.90 2.28 -11.80
N GLU A 53 23.13 2.29 -12.30
CA GLU A 53 24.29 2.87 -11.61
C GLU A 53 24.18 4.39 -11.43
N GLU A 54 23.42 5.10 -12.28
CA GLU A 54 23.21 6.55 -12.11
C GLU A 54 22.34 6.85 -10.88
N LEU A 55 21.37 5.98 -10.56
CA LEU A 55 20.50 6.14 -9.39
C LEU A 55 21.23 5.92 -8.06
N ILE A 56 22.36 5.20 -8.08
CA ILE A 56 23.19 4.93 -6.89
C ILE A 56 24.55 5.63 -6.93
N ALA A 57 24.78 6.57 -7.86
CA ALA A 57 26.09 7.18 -8.11
C ALA A 57 26.76 7.77 -6.85
N PHE A 58 25.96 8.23 -5.88
CA PHE A 58 26.46 8.81 -4.63
C PHE A 58 26.57 7.82 -3.46
N THR A 59 26.06 6.58 -3.59
CA THR A 59 26.12 5.54 -2.54
C THR A 59 27.57 5.16 -2.20
N GLN A 60 28.50 5.32 -3.14
CA GLN A 60 29.91 5.09 -2.90
C GLN A 60 30.53 6.15 -1.96
N LEU A 61 29.97 7.37 -1.93
CA LEU A 61 30.43 8.45 -1.05
C LEU A 61 30.02 8.24 0.41
N ASP A 62 29.00 7.40 0.69
CA ASP A 62 28.54 7.11 2.06
C ASP A 62 29.62 6.43 2.92
N TYR A 63 30.59 5.78 2.28
CA TYR A 63 31.71 5.09 2.95
C TYR A 63 33.00 5.90 2.97
N GLU A 64 33.01 7.11 2.39
CA GLU A 64 34.16 8.00 2.48
C GLU A 64 34.20 8.68 3.86
N GLU A 65 35.36 8.66 4.51
CA GLU A 65 35.59 9.49 5.70
C GLU A 65 35.53 10.96 5.27
N PHE A 66 34.38 11.60 5.53
CA PHE A 66 34.25 13.05 5.34
C PHE A 66 35.32 13.75 6.19
N TYR A 67 36.09 14.64 5.56
CA TYR A 67 37.03 15.50 6.24
C TYR A 67 36.29 16.49 7.15
N GLU A 68 35.94 16.06 8.37
CA GLU A 68 35.65 17.01 9.44
C GLU A 68 36.97 17.74 9.78
N THR A 69 36.99 19.03 9.47
CA THR A 69 38.13 19.90 9.79
C THR A 69 38.23 20.01 11.32
N LYS A 70 39.35 19.53 11.89
CA LYS A 70 39.65 19.65 13.33
C LYS A 70 39.95 21.09 13.74
#